data_AF-A0A8S1DSD2-F1
#
_entry.id   AF-A0A8S1DSD2-F1
#
_cell.length_a   1.000
_cell.length_b   1.000
_cell.length_c   1.000
_cell.angle_alpha   90.00
_cell.angle_beta   90.00
_cell.angle_gamma   90.00
#
_symmetry.space_group_name_H-M   'P 1'
#
loop_
_entity.id
_entity.type
_entity.pdbx_description
1 polymer ?
#
loop_
_entity_poly.entity_id
_entity_poly.type
_entity_poly.pdbx_seq_one_letter_code
_entity_poly.pdbx_strand_id
1 'polypeptide(L)'
;MANLSYVHEMEERILLNQLRDNPLNELCPERLRKIGNDFFEKNEYWKAISCFTKSLARSPAGSRLRGLAYANRSAVLLSLGHYKESLADAQTALANYYPQETAYKLHLRMGLCKKMMGMTTEAEEDFQLSIKMVEDLALGIEEEKELKEEFLKQFTGKHKPVIPQVYGEYLRPPKLNYGKNPLEPKISSALLKLKDRHLLVAKNSIKIGDVLVIEEPLAYATHCGGGFCVTNWIYCSECFKMCLNLAPCSSCSWAFYCSEECSKTAWEKCHKTECAAFDSVLKKLIEDHDNCLPPSYIYAVQSFMEAVEQHHQQ
;
A
#
# COMPACT_ATOMS: atom_id res chain seq x y z
N MET A 1 -5.76 0.37 29.84
CA MET A 1 -6.07 0.09 28.43
C MET A 1 -5.03 0.83 27.60
N ALA A 2 -4.02 0.13 27.09
CA ALA A 2 -3.09 0.76 26.16
C ALA A 2 -3.90 1.21 24.93
N ASN A 3 -3.73 2.47 24.55
CA ASN A 3 -4.43 3.07 23.42
C ASN A 3 -4.14 2.21 22.17
N LEU A 4 -5.15 1.74 21.44
CA LEU A 4 -4.95 0.91 20.24
C LEU A 4 -3.99 1.58 19.23
N SER A 5 -3.92 2.91 19.21
CA SER A 5 -2.96 3.68 18.41
C SER A 5 -1.50 3.38 18.74
N TYR A 6 -1.18 3.10 20.00
CA TYR A 6 0.20 2.88 20.46
C TYR A 6 0.73 1.48 20.09
N VAL A 7 -0.17 0.49 20.04
CA VAL A 7 0.17 -0.88 19.61
C VAL A 7 0.41 -0.90 18.10
N HIS A 8 -0.41 -0.18 17.31
CA HIS A 8 -0.19 -0.02 15.88
C HIS A 8 1.11 0.73 15.55
N GLU A 9 1.45 1.79 16.29
CA GLU A 9 2.71 2.52 16.11
C GLU A 9 3.94 1.65 16.43
N MET A 10 3.82 0.69 17.36
CA MET A 10 4.88 -0.29 17.65
C MET A 10 5.07 -1.31 16.51
N GLU A 11 3.99 -1.88 15.98
CA GLU A 11 4.05 -2.82 14.84
C GLU A 11 4.55 -2.12 13.57
N GLU A 12 4.11 -0.88 13.32
CA GLU A 12 4.56 -0.01 12.23
C GLU A 12 6.05 0.36 12.38
N ARG A 13 6.53 0.68 13.59
CA ARG A 13 7.96 0.92 13.84
C ARG A 13 8.81 -0.34 13.71
N ILE A 14 8.31 -1.49 14.16
CA ILE A 14 8.97 -2.79 13.96
C ILE A 14 9.06 -3.10 12.47
N LEU A 15 7.97 -2.87 11.72
CA LEU A 15 7.89 -3.02 10.27
C LEU A 15 8.89 -2.11 9.56
N LEU A 16 8.90 -0.81 9.87
CA LEU A 16 9.83 0.17 9.31
C LEU A 16 11.30 -0.16 9.64
N ASN A 17 11.58 -0.67 10.84
CA ASN A 17 12.94 -1.09 11.24
C ASN A 17 13.39 -2.36 10.49
N GLN A 18 12.49 -3.33 10.25
CA GLN A 18 12.82 -4.54 9.47
C GLN A 18 13.04 -4.25 7.97
N LEU A 19 12.52 -3.13 7.47
CA LEU A 19 12.69 -2.65 6.10
C LEU A 19 13.99 -1.87 5.87
N ARG A 20 14.68 -1.46 6.95
CA ARG A 20 15.78 -0.47 6.96
C ARG A 20 17.14 -1.02 6.49
N ASP A 21 17.40 -2.32 6.67
CA ASP A 21 18.70 -2.91 6.32
C ASP A 21 18.76 -3.27 4.83
N ASN A 22 19.55 -2.49 4.08
CA ASN A 22 19.44 -2.40 2.63
C ASN A 22 20.76 -2.62 1.88
N PRO A 23 21.02 -3.86 1.46
CA PRO A 23 21.78 -4.18 0.24
C PRO A 23 20.86 -4.65 -0.91
N LEU A 24 19.53 -4.53 -0.77
CA LEU A 24 18.57 -5.11 -1.72
C LEU A 24 18.11 -4.13 -2.82
N ASN A 25 18.46 -2.84 -2.71
CA ASN A 25 17.97 -1.82 -3.65
C ASN A 25 18.51 -1.95 -5.08
N GLU A 26 19.63 -2.63 -5.28
CA GLU A 26 20.23 -2.86 -6.60
C GLU A 26 19.85 -4.22 -7.21
N LEU A 27 19.07 -5.03 -6.50
CA LEU A 27 18.76 -6.39 -6.96
C LEU A 27 17.68 -6.41 -8.04
N CYS A 28 17.87 -7.31 -9.01
CA CYS A 28 16.89 -7.58 -10.04
C CYS A 28 15.59 -8.17 -9.45
N PRO A 29 14.43 -7.97 -10.12
CA PRO A 29 13.12 -8.42 -9.61
C PRO A 29 13.07 -9.93 -9.31
N GLU A 30 13.79 -10.76 -10.06
CA GLU A 30 13.88 -12.21 -9.84
C GLU A 30 14.55 -12.54 -8.51
N ARG A 31 15.66 -11.86 -8.19
CA ARG A 31 16.42 -12.14 -6.97
C ARG A 31 15.67 -11.66 -5.73
N LEU A 32 15.01 -10.51 -5.83
CA LEU A 32 14.09 -10.03 -4.80
C LEU A 32 12.97 -11.04 -4.54
N ARG A 33 12.38 -11.59 -5.60
CA ARG A 33 11.35 -12.62 -5.47
C ARG A 33 11.87 -13.90 -4.80
N LYS A 34 13.09 -14.34 -5.14
CA LYS A 34 13.72 -15.51 -4.48
C LYS A 34 13.93 -15.26 -2.98
N ILE A 35 14.50 -14.12 -2.62
CA ILE A 35 14.69 -13.73 -1.21
C ILE A 35 13.36 -13.64 -0.48
N GLY A 36 12.32 -13.12 -1.13
CA GLY A 36 10.96 -13.09 -0.59
C GLY A 36 10.40 -14.49 -0.31
N ASN A 37 10.69 -15.47 -1.17
CA ASN A 37 10.33 -16.87 -0.92
C ASN A 37 11.07 -17.42 0.31
N ASP A 38 12.38 -17.18 0.43
CA ASP A 38 13.17 -17.64 1.58
C ASP A 38 12.63 -17.06 2.91
N PHE A 39 12.18 -15.81 2.90
CA PHE A 39 11.52 -15.20 4.05
C PHE A 39 10.14 -15.80 4.32
N PHE A 40 9.36 -16.08 3.27
CA PHE A 40 8.05 -16.71 3.41
C PHE A 40 8.15 -18.11 4.02
N GLU A 41 9.11 -18.92 3.58
CA GLU A 41 9.39 -20.26 4.14
C GLU A 41 9.77 -20.21 5.62
N LYS A 42 10.39 -19.12 6.07
CA LYS A 42 10.75 -18.87 7.48
C LYS A 42 9.62 -18.22 8.30
N ASN A 43 8.44 -18.04 7.71
CA ASN A 43 7.31 -17.29 8.29
C ASN A 43 7.63 -15.81 8.62
N GLU A 44 8.65 -15.24 7.97
CA GLU A 44 9.02 -13.83 8.08
C GLU A 44 8.19 -12.99 7.09
N TYR A 45 6.86 -13.00 7.29
CA TYR A 45 5.87 -12.49 6.33
C TYR A 45 6.10 -11.02 5.92
N TRP A 46 6.48 -10.16 6.86
CA TRP A 46 6.71 -8.74 6.59
C TRP A 46 7.88 -8.49 5.65
N LYS A 47 8.98 -9.23 5.85
CA LYS A 47 10.15 -9.16 4.96
C LYS A 47 9.82 -9.76 3.60
N ALA A 48 8.99 -10.81 3.55
CA ALA A 48 8.51 -11.38 2.29
C ALA A 48 7.67 -10.36 1.50
N ILE A 49 6.69 -9.69 2.13
CA ILE A 49 5.89 -8.62 1.49
C ILE A 49 6.80 -7.51 0.95
N SER A 50 7.77 -7.07 1.74
CA SER A 50 8.76 -6.08 1.29
C SER A 50 9.45 -6.51 -0.01
N CYS A 51 9.96 -7.74 -0.04
CA CYS A 51 10.70 -8.27 -1.18
C CYS A 51 9.80 -8.42 -2.42
N PHE A 52 8.56 -8.87 -2.24
CA PHE A 52 7.62 -9.00 -3.36
C PHE A 52 7.16 -7.64 -3.88
N THR A 53 6.90 -6.66 -3.02
CA THR A 53 6.58 -5.29 -3.45
C THR A 53 7.77 -4.61 -4.15
N LYS A 54 9.00 -4.82 -3.64
CA LYS A 54 10.26 -4.45 -4.31
C LYS A 54 10.41 -5.07 -5.69
N SER A 55 10.01 -6.34 -5.83
CA SER A 55 10.03 -7.07 -7.10
C SER A 55 8.98 -6.52 -8.07
N LEU A 56 7.78 -6.20 -7.60
CA LEU A 56 6.73 -5.54 -8.40
C LEU A 56 7.18 -4.18 -8.92
N ALA A 57 7.84 -3.37 -8.09
CA ALA A 57 8.40 -2.06 -8.45
C ALA A 57 9.32 -2.13 -9.69
N ARG A 58 10.08 -3.22 -9.81
CA ARG A 58 11.14 -3.40 -10.82
C ARG A 58 10.74 -4.31 -11.98
N SER A 59 9.64 -5.04 -11.84
CA SER A 59 9.11 -5.90 -12.90
C SER A 59 8.40 -5.04 -13.96
N PRO A 60 8.67 -5.21 -15.27
CA PRO A 60 7.93 -4.50 -16.31
C PRO A 60 6.43 -4.75 -16.22
N ALA A 61 5.62 -3.75 -16.57
CA ALA A 61 4.16 -3.87 -16.64
C ALA A 61 3.76 -4.99 -17.60
N GLY A 62 2.81 -5.84 -17.21
CA GLY A 62 2.40 -6.98 -18.03
C GLY A 62 3.54 -7.97 -18.30
N SER A 63 4.47 -8.19 -17.36
CA SER A 63 5.49 -9.24 -17.49
C SER A 63 5.13 -10.47 -16.66
N ARG A 64 5.61 -11.64 -17.07
CA ARG A 64 5.55 -12.87 -16.27
C ARG A 64 6.12 -12.66 -14.87
N LEU A 65 7.19 -11.87 -14.74
CA LEU A 65 7.80 -11.53 -13.45
C LEU A 65 6.83 -10.77 -12.55
N ARG A 66 6.10 -9.80 -13.10
CA ARG A 66 5.08 -9.05 -12.38
C ARG A 66 3.94 -9.96 -11.93
N GLY A 67 3.46 -10.86 -12.79
CA GLY A 67 2.49 -11.89 -12.42
C GLY A 67 2.96 -12.79 -11.27
N LEU A 68 4.20 -13.30 -11.34
CA LEU A 68 4.79 -14.13 -10.29
C LEU A 68 4.96 -13.37 -8.96
N ALA A 69 5.30 -12.09 -9.00
CA ALA A 69 5.46 -11.28 -7.79
C ALA A 69 4.11 -11.00 -7.10
N TYR A 70 3.05 -10.70 -7.86
CA TYR A 70 1.68 -10.60 -7.33
C TYR A 70 1.19 -11.94 -6.75
N ALA A 71 1.47 -13.04 -7.45
CA ALA A 71 1.13 -14.38 -6.97
C ALA A 71 1.85 -14.73 -5.67
N ASN A 72 3.11 -14.33 -5.52
CA ASN A 72 3.83 -14.57 -4.27
C ASN A 72 3.33 -13.67 -3.13
N ARG A 73 3.06 -12.39 -3.40
CA ARG A 73 2.55 -11.45 -2.39
C ARG A 73 1.15 -11.86 -1.89
N SER A 74 0.26 -12.30 -2.77
CA SER A 74 -1.05 -12.85 -2.36
C SER A 74 -0.92 -14.08 -1.46
N ALA A 75 0.08 -14.94 -1.65
CA ALA A 75 0.30 -16.07 -0.75
C ALA A 75 0.56 -15.60 0.69
N VAL A 76 1.42 -14.60 0.86
CA VAL A 76 1.74 -14.03 2.17
C VAL A 76 0.52 -13.33 2.79
N LEU A 77 -0.22 -12.57 1.97
CA LEU A 77 -1.43 -11.88 2.42
C LEU A 77 -2.50 -12.86 2.90
N LEU A 78 -2.67 -14.01 2.22
CA LEU A 78 -3.53 -15.08 2.67
C LEU A 78 -3.09 -15.61 4.05
N SER A 79 -1.79 -15.91 4.22
CA SER A 79 -1.23 -16.39 5.50
C SER A 79 -1.42 -15.42 6.66
N LEU A 80 -1.44 -14.11 6.38
CA LEU A 80 -1.69 -13.05 7.35
C LEU A 80 -3.20 -12.77 7.57
N GLY A 81 -4.09 -13.41 6.82
CA GLY A 81 -5.54 -13.20 6.93
C GLY A 81 -6.06 -11.96 6.19
N HIS A 82 -5.26 -11.31 5.34
CA HIS A 82 -5.66 -10.19 4.49
C HIS A 82 -6.35 -10.69 3.21
N TYR A 83 -7.55 -11.26 3.38
CA TYR A 83 -8.25 -11.98 2.31
C TYR A 83 -8.64 -11.09 1.13
N LYS A 84 -9.03 -9.83 1.38
CA LYS A 84 -9.43 -8.88 0.32
C LYS A 84 -8.22 -8.51 -0.55
N GLU A 85 -7.12 -8.18 0.11
CA GLU A 85 -5.86 -7.80 -0.52
C GLU A 85 -5.23 -8.99 -1.26
N SER A 86 -5.26 -10.18 -0.66
CA SER A 86 -4.81 -11.42 -1.28
C SER A 86 -5.61 -11.75 -2.55
N LEU A 87 -6.94 -11.65 -2.48
CA LEU A 87 -7.83 -11.88 -3.64
C LEU A 87 -7.49 -10.92 -4.80
N ALA A 88 -7.35 -9.63 -4.50
CA ALA A 88 -7.01 -8.62 -5.51
C ALA A 88 -5.63 -8.89 -6.16
N ASP A 89 -4.62 -9.24 -5.37
CA ASP A 89 -3.29 -9.59 -5.90
C ASP A 89 -3.34 -10.87 -6.76
N ALA A 90 -4.09 -11.90 -6.35
CA ALA A 90 -4.22 -13.13 -7.12
C ALA A 90 -4.92 -12.91 -8.48
N GLN A 91 -5.98 -12.09 -8.51
CA GLN A 91 -6.64 -11.67 -9.75
C GLN A 91 -5.68 -10.87 -10.65
N THR A 92 -4.94 -9.94 -10.05
CA THR A 92 -3.95 -9.13 -10.79
C THR A 92 -2.82 -9.98 -11.34
N ALA A 93 -2.40 -11.03 -10.61
CA ALA A 93 -1.41 -11.99 -11.10
C ALA A 93 -1.89 -12.67 -12.39
N LEU A 94 -3.12 -13.20 -12.42
CA LEU A 94 -3.71 -13.82 -13.61
C LEU A 94 -3.76 -12.86 -14.81
N ALA A 95 -4.02 -11.58 -14.57
CA ALA A 95 -4.00 -10.54 -15.61
C ALA A 95 -2.57 -10.19 -16.11
N ASN A 96 -1.51 -10.65 -15.46
CA ASN A 96 -0.10 -10.32 -15.77
C ASN A 96 0.73 -11.53 -16.22
N TYR A 97 0.35 -12.18 -17.32
CA TYR A 97 1.10 -13.30 -17.94
C TYR A 97 1.59 -14.35 -16.92
N TYR A 98 0.77 -14.64 -15.90
CA TYR A 98 1.09 -15.67 -14.93
C TYR A 98 1.04 -17.04 -15.62
N PRO A 99 1.95 -17.98 -15.29
CA PRO A 99 2.04 -19.24 -16.00
C PRO A 99 0.81 -20.11 -15.79
N GLN A 100 0.18 -20.53 -16.89
CA GLN A 100 -1.07 -21.29 -16.89
C GLN A 100 -0.92 -22.64 -16.20
N GLU A 101 0.25 -23.27 -16.32
CA GLU A 101 0.60 -24.54 -15.67
C GLU A 101 0.54 -24.47 -14.13
N THR A 102 0.53 -23.27 -13.55
CA THR A 102 0.45 -23.06 -12.10
C THR A 102 -0.73 -22.20 -11.66
N ALA A 103 -1.61 -21.82 -12.60
CA ALA A 103 -2.73 -20.92 -12.35
C ALA A 103 -3.80 -21.52 -11.42
N TYR A 104 -3.89 -22.86 -11.35
CA TYR A 104 -4.71 -23.55 -10.36
C TYR A 104 -4.39 -23.11 -8.92
N LYS A 105 -3.12 -22.85 -8.58
CA LYS A 105 -2.71 -22.36 -7.24
C LYS A 105 -3.33 -21.01 -6.89
N LEU A 106 -3.56 -20.16 -7.90
CA LEU A 106 -4.22 -18.87 -7.70
C LEU A 106 -5.72 -19.06 -7.49
N HIS A 107 -6.38 -19.92 -8.29
CA HIS A 107 -7.80 -20.24 -8.08
C HIS A 107 -8.06 -20.86 -6.70
N LEU A 108 -7.22 -21.81 -6.27
CA LEU A 108 -7.26 -22.33 -4.90
C LEU A 108 -7.20 -21.20 -3.86
N ARG A 109 -6.26 -20.27 -4.02
CA ARG A 109 -6.11 -19.12 -3.12
C ARG A 109 -7.32 -18.18 -3.13
N MET A 110 -7.85 -17.87 -4.31
CA MET A 110 -9.04 -17.02 -4.45
C MET A 110 -10.26 -17.67 -3.80
N GLY A 111 -10.45 -18.97 -3.99
CA GLY A 111 -11.47 -19.77 -3.30
C GLY A 111 -11.35 -19.68 -1.79
N LEU A 112 -10.14 -19.86 -1.24
CA LEU A 112 -9.88 -19.68 0.19
C LEU A 112 -10.22 -18.26 0.67
N CYS A 113 -9.76 -17.22 -0.03
CA CYS A 113 -10.06 -15.84 0.33
C CYS A 113 -11.57 -15.55 0.36
N LYS A 114 -12.28 -15.90 -0.73
CA LYS A 114 -13.74 -15.71 -0.86
C LYS A 114 -14.50 -16.43 0.24
N LYS A 115 -14.11 -17.66 0.52
CA LYS A 115 -14.70 -18.45 1.61
C LYS A 115 -14.52 -17.78 2.97
N MET A 116 -13.32 -17.32 3.28
CA MET A 116 -13.03 -16.62 4.54
C MET A 116 -13.79 -15.30 4.69
N MET A 117 -14.20 -14.71 3.56
CA MET A 117 -15.07 -13.53 3.50
C MET A 117 -16.58 -13.87 3.48
N GLY A 118 -16.96 -15.15 3.50
CA GLY A 118 -18.35 -15.60 3.49
C GLY A 118 -19.00 -15.68 2.09
N MET A 119 -18.21 -15.53 1.02
CA MET A 119 -18.67 -15.60 -0.37
C MET A 119 -18.67 -17.05 -0.86
N THR A 120 -19.50 -17.89 -0.24
CA THR A 120 -19.44 -19.36 -0.37
C THR A 120 -19.62 -19.87 -1.81
N THR A 121 -20.56 -19.30 -2.58
CA THR A 121 -20.81 -19.72 -3.97
C THR A 121 -19.63 -19.42 -4.87
N GLU A 122 -19.09 -18.20 -4.80
CA GLU A 122 -17.93 -17.81 -5.62
C GLU A 122 -16.65 -18.55 -5.21
N ALA A 123 -16.57 -18.95 -3.93
CA ALA A 123 -15.47 -19.79 -3.47
C ALA A 123 -15.54 -21.19 -4.11
N GLU A 124 -16.72 -21.81 -4.10
CA GLU A 124 -16.97 -23.11 -4.74
C GLU A 124 -16.53 -23.12 -6.20
N GLU A 125 -16.94 -22.09 -6.96
CA GLU A 125 -16.57 -21.93 -8.37
C GLU A 125 -15.04 -21.90 -8.58
N ASP A 126 -14.31 -21.14 -7.76
CA ASP A 126 -12.84 -21.08 -7.83
C ASP A 126 -12.18 -22.41 -7.48
N PHE A 127 -12.69 -23.14 -6.47
CA PHE A 127 -12.14 -24.46 -6.13
C PHE A 127 -12.38 -25.49 -7.22
N GLN A 128 -13.60 -25.54 -7.78
CA GLN A 128 -13.92 -26.42 -8.89
C GLN A 128 -13.06 -26.14 -10.11
N LEU A 129 -12.85 -24.85 -10.43
CA LEU A 129 -11.95 -24.45 -11.50
C LEU A 129 -10.51 -24.89 -11.22
N SER A 130 -10.02 -24.70 -9.99
CA SER A 130 -8.69 -25.17 -9.58
C SER A 130 -8.51 -26.68 -9.75
N ILE A 131 -9.48 -27.49 -9.33
CA ILE A 131 -9.45 -28.95 -9.46
C ILE A 131 -9.42 -29.35 -10.94
N LYS A 132 -10.34 -28.77 -11.73
CA LYS A 132 -10.41 -29.03 -13.17
C LYS A 132 -9.10 -28.71 -13.88
N MET A 133 -8.43 -27.62 -13.52
CA MET A 133 -7.12 -27.27 -14.10
C MET A 133 -6.04 -28.30 -13.79
N VAL A 134 -6.02 -28.86 -12.58
CA VAL A 134 -5.07 -29.92 -12.22
C VAL A 134 -5.35 -31.20 -13.00
N GLU A 135 -6.63 -31.56 -13.15
CA GLU A 135 -7.08 -32.71 -13.95
C GLU A 135 -6.68 -32.53 -15.43
N ASP A 136 -6.97 -31.36 -16.02
CA ASP A 136 -6.64 -31.04 -17.43
C ASP A 136 -5.12 -31.01 -17.69
N LEU A 137 -4.32 -30.57 -16.71
CA LEU A 137 -2.86 -30.51 -16.81
C LEU A 137 -2.17 -31.84 -16.49
N ALA A 138 -2.91 -32.85 -16.00
CA ALA A 138 -2.38 -34.15 -15.59
C ALA A 138 -1.17 -34.05 -14.63
N LEU A 139 -1.21 -33.11 -13.68
CA LEU A 139 -0.06 -32.80 -12.81
C LEU A 139 0.29 -33.91 -11.81
N GLY A 140 -0.65 -34.79 -11.48
CA GLY A 140 -0.42 -35.92 -10.58
C GLY A 140 -1.62 -36.21 -9.67
N ILE A 141 -1.80 -37.48 -9.32
CA ILE A 141 -2.90 -37.93 -8.43
C ILE A 141 -2.75 -37.32 -7.03
N GLU A 142 -1.52 -37.08 -6.56
CA GLU A 142 -1.28 -36.55 -5.22
C GLU A 142 -1.68 -35.06 -5.11
N GLU A 143 -1.29 -34.20 -6.06
CA GLU A 143 -1.76 -32.80 -6.06
C GLU A 143 -3.28 -32.71 -6.14
N GLU A 144 -3.93 -33.51 -6.99
CA GLU A 144 -5.38 -33.53 -7.11
C GLU A 144 -6.06 -33.91 -5.78
N LYS A 145 -5.51 -34.92 -5.10
CA LYS A 145 -6.00 -35.39 -3.81
C LYS A 145 -5.81 -34.34 -2.72
N GLU A 146 -4.64 -33.71 -2.63
CA GLU A 146 -4.38 -32.63 -1.67
C GLU A 146 -5.36 -31.46 -1.84
N LEU A 147 -5.64 -31.07 -3.09
CA LEU A 147 -6.62 -30.01 -3.37
C LEU A 147 -8.04 -30.39 -2.94
N LYS A 148 -8.47 -31.62 -3.24
CA LYS A 148 -9.80 -32.13 -2.85
C LYS A 148 -9.94 -32.23 -1.33
N GLU A 149 -8.88 -32.62 -0.63
CA GLU A 149 -8.84 -32.63 0.84
C GLU A 149 -8.92 -31.21 1.44
N GLU A 150 -8.14 -30.26 0.91
CA GLU A 150 -8.17 -28.86 1.34
C GLU A 150 -9.56 -28.24 1.11
N PHE A 151 -10.15 -28.48 -0.05
CA PHE A 151 -11.52 -28.08 -0.37
C PHE A 151 -12.52 -28.60 0.68
N LEU A 152 -12.50 -29.90 0.96
CA LEU A 152 -13.43 -30.55 1.89
C LEU A 152 -13.24 -30.06 3.33
N LYS A 153 -11.99 -29.97 3.79
CA LYS A 153 -11.64 -29.51 5.14
C LYS A 153 -12.15 -28.11 5.39
N GLN A 154 -12.00 -27.23 4.41
CA GLN A 154 -12.44 -25.86 4.53
C GLN A 154 -13.99 -25.80 4.52
N PHE A 155 -14.68 -26.52 3.62
CA PHE A 155 -16.15 -26.40 3.45
C PHE A 155 -16.98 -26.99 4.59
N THR A 156 -16.43 -27.92 5.33
CA THR A 156 -17.11 -28.57 6.46
C THR A 156 -16.94 -27.83 7.78
N GLY A 157 -16.01 -26.86 7.86
CA GLY A 157 -15.76 -26.04 9.05
C GLY A 157 -16.75 -24.87 9.22
N LYS A 158 -17.34 -24.72 10.41
CA LYS A 158 -18.04 -23.47 10.79
C LYS A 158 -17.00 -22.37 11.00
N HIS A 159 -16.76 -21.54 9.99
CA HIS A 159 -15.88 -20.38 10.11
C HIS A 159 -16.64 -19.13 10.53
N LYS A 160 -16.18 -18.46 11.59
CA LYS A 160 -16.56 -17.07 11.86
C LYS A 160 -15.72 -16.18 10.93
N PRO A 161 -16.32 -15.23 10.20
CA PRO A 161 -15.57 -14.31 9.37
C PRO A 161 -14.58 -13.54 10.24
N VAL A 162 -13.29 -13.69 9.96
CA VAL A 162 -12.26 -12.84 10.55
C VAL A 162 -12.22 -11.59 9.69
N ILE A 163 -12.75 -10.49 10.21
CA ILE A 163 -12.63 -9.18 9.57
C ILE A 163 -11.18 -8.75 9.75
N PRO A 164 -10.38 -8.59 8.68
CA PRO A 164 -9.03 -8.09 8.80
C PRO A 164 -9.09 -6.70 9.46
N GLN A 165 -8.30 -6.49 10.51
CA GLN A 165 -8.21 -5.17 11.15
C GLN A 165 -7.69 -4.18 10.12
N VAL A 166 -8.52 -3.19 9.82
CA VAL A 166 -8.16 -2.06 8.97
C VAL A 166 -6.96 -1.39 9.61
N TYR A 167 -5.82 -1.45 8.93
CA TYR A 167 -4.64 -0.68 9.29
C TYR A 167 -5.01 0.78 9.40
N GLY A 168 -5.04 1.28 10.64
CA GLY A 168 -5.38 2.64 11.02
C GLY A 168 -6.67 3.13 10.36
N GLU A 169 -7.78 3.15 11.11
CA GLU A 169 -8.77 4.17 10.78
C GLU A 169 -7.99 5.50 10.73
N TYR A 170 -7.94 6.10 9.54
CA TYR A 170 -7.41 7.45 9.35
C TYR A 170 -7.90 8.28 10.51
N LEU A 171 -6.98 8.84 11.30
CA LEU A 171 -7.36 9.81 12.31
C LEU A 171 -8.11 10.89 11.55
N ARG A 172 -9.45 10.88 11.63
CA ARG A 172 -10.25 11.92 11.01
C ARG A 172 -9.71 13.21 11.61
N PRO A 173 -9.43 14.24 10.78
CA PRO A 173 -8.99 15.51 11.30
C PRO A 173 -9.90 15.90 12.47
N PRO A 174 -9.34 16.24 13.63
CA PRO A 174 -10.15 16.58 14.78
C PRO A 174 -11.08 17.73 14.41
N LYS A 175 -12.20 17.90 15.12
CA LYS A 175 -13.13 19.00 14.80
C LYS A 175 -12.68 20.29 15.49
N LEU A 176 -12.87 21.43 14.83
CA LEU A 176 -12.65 22.73 15.45
C LEU A 176 -13.57 22.89 16.67
N ASN A 177 -12.96 23.22 17.80
CA ASN A 177 -13.69 23.69 18.97
C ASN A 177 -14.33 25.05 18.63
N TYR A 178 -15.49 25.34 19.20
CA TYR A 178 -16.24 26.58 18.99
C TYR A 178 -16.78 26.82 17.56
N GLY A 179 -16.68 25.83 16.66
CA GLY A 179 -17.15 25.94 15.28
C GLY A 179 -16.23 26.75 14.38
N LYS A 180 -16.57 26.82 13.09
CA LYS A 180 -15.75 27.45 12.05
C LYS A 180 -15.85 28.98 12.12
N ASN A 181 -14.73 29.67 11.93
CA ASN A 181 -14.76 31.12 11.71
C ASN A 181 -15.45 31.41 10.36
N PRO A 182 -16.40 32.37 10.30
CA PRO A 182 -17.13 32.68 9.06
C PRO A 182 -16.27 33.16 7.90
N LEU A 183 -15.14 33.81 8.18
CA LEU A 183 -14.22 34.31 7.15
C LEU A 183 -13.21 33.23 6.75
N GLU A 184 -12.67 32.51 7.75
CA GLU A 184 -11.62 31.52 7.57
C GLU A 184 -12.06 30.16 8.13
N PRO A 185 -12.70 29.29 7.33
CA PRO A 185 -13.25 28.01 7.80
C PRO A 185 -12.24 27.04 8.44
N LYS A 186 -10.94 27.26 8.19
CA LYS A 186 -9.79 26.51 8.74
C LYS A 186 -9.51 26.83 10.22
N ILE A 187 -9.97 27.98 10.73
CA ILE A 187 -9.74 28.39 12.12
C ILE A 187 -11.04 28.40 12.92
N SER A 188 -10.92 28.23 14.22
CA SER A 188 -12.03 28.31 15.18
C SER A 188 -12.63 29.71 15.21
N SER A 189 -13.95 29.80 15.38
CA SER A 189 -14.67 31.07 15.57
C SER A 189 -14.17 31.86 16.79
N ALA A 190 -13.55 31.18 17.76
CA ALA A 190 -12.90 31.75 18.93
C ALA A 190 -11.65 32.58 18.59
N LEU A 191 -11.14 32.49 17.36
CA LEU A 191 -9.99 33.25 16.88
C LEU A 191 -10.40 34.40 15.95
N LEU A 192 -9.64 35.50 16.01
CA LEU A 192 -9.67 36.60 15.05
C LEU A 192 -8.33 36.64 14.31
N LYS A 193 -8.36 36.58 12.98
CA LYS A 193 -7.18 36.80 12.14
C LYS A 193 -6.99 38.29 11.92
N LEU A 194 -5.86 38.83 12.36
CA LEU A 194 -5.49 40.22 12.10
C LEU A 194 -4.95 40.32 10.67
N LYS A 195 -5.57 41.17 9.83
CA LYS A 195 -5.27 41.30 8.40
C LYS A 195 -3.80 41.61 8.10
N ASP A 196 -3.12 42.28 9.03
CA ASP A 196 -1.84 42.93 8.71
C ASP A 196 -0.62 42.15 9.24
N ARG A 197 -0.81 41.04 9.97
CA ARG A 197 0.31 40.40 10.71
C ARG A 197 0.33 38.87 10.77
N HIS A 198 -0.43 38.11 9.98
CA HIS A 198 -0.51 36.64 10.13
C HIS A 198 -0.74 36.17 11.60
N LEU A 199 -1.31 37.03 12.45
CA LEU A 199 -1.53 36.78 13.87
C LEU A 199 -2.97 36.34 14.10
N LEU A 200 -3.13 35.35 14.97
CA LEU A 200 -4.43 34.89 15.47
C LEU A 200 -4.58 35.35 16.92
N VAL A 201 -5.68 36.05 17.21
CA VAL A 201 -5.99 36.55 18.56
C VAL A 201 -7.21 35.82 19.10
N ALA A 202 -7.12 35.35 20.34
CA ALA A 202 -8.25 34.76 21.03
C ALA A 202 -9.30 35.83 21.37
N LYS A 203 -10.55 35.61 20.98
CA LYS A 203 -11.70 36.45 21.38
C LYS A 203 -12.22 36.08 22.76
N ASN A 204 -12.06 34.81 23.14
CA ASN A 204 -12.60 34.20 24.35
C ASN A 204 -11.54 33.33 25.05
N SER A 205 -11.80 32.94 26.30
CA SER A 205 -10.98 31.98 27.02
C SER A 205 -10.94 30.63 26.30
N ILE A 206 -9.73 30.12 26.06
CA ILE A 206 -9.43 28.84 25.40
C ILE A 206 -9.04 27.83 26.48
N LYS A 207 -9.52 26.58 26.36
CA LYS A 207 -9.15 25.49 27.27
C LYS A 207 -7.97 24.69 26.70
N ILE A 208 -7.18 24.13 27.60
CA ILE A 208 -6.12 23.18 27.25
C ILE A 208 -6.75 21.99 26.52
N GLY A 209 -6.22 21.66 25.33
CA GLY A 209 -6.70 20.57 24.48
C GLY A 209 -7.70 20.99 23.39
N ASP A 210 -8.11 22.26 23.32
CA ASP A 210 -8.97 22.74 22.23
C ASP A 210 -8.22 22.74 20.88
N VAL A 211 -8.91 22.29 19.84
CA VAL A 211 -8.45 22.35 18.45
C VAL A 211 -8.94 23.65 17.84
N LEU A 212 -8.01 24.57 17.59
CA LEU A 212 -8.31 25.93 17.13
C LEU A 212 -8.00 26.18 15.66
N VAL A 213 -7.15 25.36 15.06
CA VAL A 213 -6.75 25.47 13.66
C VAL A 213 -6.68 24.07 13.09
N ILE A 214 -7.28 23.88 11.92
CA ILE A 214 -7.11 22.69 11.09
C ILE A 214 -6.69 23.21 9.73
N GLU A 215 -5.51 22.80 9.29
CA GLU A 215 -4.97 23.18 8.00
C GLU A 215 -4.52 21.92 7.27
N GLU A 216 -4.75 21.90 5.97
CA GLU A 216 -4.09 20.94 5.09
C GLU A 216 -2.62 21.35 4.97
N PRO A 217 -1.69 20.40 5.19
CA PRO A 217 -0.27 20.73 5.12
C PRO A 217 0.08 21.19 3.71
N LEU A 218 0.99 22.17 3.62
CA LEU A 218 1.48 22.69 2.34
C LEU A 218 2.21 21.62 1.53
N ALA A 219 2.88 20.68 2.20
CA ALA A 219 3.42 19.46 1.62
C ALA A 219 3.38 18.33 2.63
N TYR A 220 3.25 17.11 2.14
CA TYR A 220 3.34 15.88 2.92
C TYR A 220 4.42 14.97 2.34
N ALA A 221 5.04 14.18 3.20
CA ALA A 221 5.94 13.11 2.80
C ALA A 221 5.90 12.01 3.84
N THR A 222 6.05 10.76 3.41
CA THR A 222 6.05 9.63 4.32
C THR A 222 7.38 9.52 5.06
N HIS A 223 7.34 9.49 6.39
CA HIS A 223 8.53 9.43 7.24
C HIS A 223 8.91 7.97 7.55
N CYS A 224 10.19 7.60 7.48
CA CYS A 224 10.68 6.27 7.90
C CYS A 224 11.80 6.40 8.95
N GLY A 225 11.41 6.45 10.24
CA GLY A 225 12.26 6.09 11.38
C GLY A 225 13.72 6.61 11.44
N GLY A 226 14.04 7.77 10.86
CA GLY A 226 15.40 8.32 10.79
C GLY A 226 15.71 9.15 9.55
N GLY A 227 14.83 9.13 8.54
CA GLY A 227 14.85 9.97 7.34
C GLY A 227 13.57 9.78 6.52
N PHE A 228 13.40 10.50 5.41
CA PHE A 228 12.27 10.29 4.50
C PHE A 228 12.59 9.18 3.52
N CYS A 229 11.91 8.04 3.62
CA CYS A 229 12.05 6.98 2.63
C CYS A 229 11.32 7.40 1.39
N VAL A 230 12.06 7.50 0.30
CA VAL A 230 11.52 7.79 -1.02
C VAL A 230 10.77 6.56 -1.60
N THR A 231 10.90 5.41 -0.94
CA THR A 231 10.23 4.16 -1.28
C THR A 231 9.47 3.61 -0.07
N ASN A 232 8.43 4.32 0.37
CA ASN A 232 7.57 3.78 1.42
C ASN A 232 6.50 2.87 0.81
N TRP A 233 6.93 1.68 0.40
CA TRP A 233 6.14 0.64 -0.29
C TRP A 233 5.02 -0.01 0.54
N ILE A 234 4.62 0.66 1.62
CA ILE A 234 3.48 0.28 2.47
C ILE A 234 2.45 1.40 2.61
N TYR A 235 2.67 2.61 2.08
CA TYR A 235 1.64 3.66 2.01
C TYR A 235 1.35 4.08 0.57
N CYS A 236 0.09 4.39 0.30
CA CYS A 236 -0.35 4.95 -0.97
C CYS A 236 0.30 6.32 -1.21
N SER A 237 0.85 6.54 -2.40
CA SER A 237 1.48 7.80 -2.81
C SER A 237 0.48 8.96 -2.99
N GLU A 238 -0.83 8.67 -3.04
CA GLU A 238 -1.88 9.69 -3.15
C GLU A 238 -2.58 9.95 -1.82
N CYS A 239 -3.10 8.89 -1.20
CA CYS A 239 -3.97 9.03 -0.04
C CYS A 239 -3.28 8.72 1.28
N PHE A 240 -1.99 8.38 1.30
CA PHE A 240 -1.17 8.02 2.48
C PHE A 240 -1.73 6.91 3.36
N LYS A 241 -2.75 6.18 2.88
CA LYS A 241 -3.27 5.00 3.57
C LYS A 241 -2.25 3.88 3.54
N MET A 242 -1.99 3.28 4.70
CA MET A 242 -1.20 2.06 4.77
C MET A 242 -1.95 0.91 4.10
N CYS A 243 -1.26 0.19 3.21
CA CYS A 243 -1.82 -0.87 2.39
C CYS A 243 -0.71 -1.86 2.03
N LEU A 244 -0.98 -3.16 2.21
CA LEU A 244 0.02 -4.21 1.98
C LEU A 244 0.05 -4.72 0.54
N ASN A 245 -0.97 -4.42 -0.26
CA ASN A 245 -1.09 -4.83 -1.65
C ASN A 245 -1.07 -3.65 -2.63
N LEU A 246 -0.30 -2.60 -2.33
CA LEU A 246 -0.17 -1.46 -3.22
C LEU A 246 0.24 -1.88 -4.64
N ALA A 247 -0.40 -1.30 -5.64
CA ALA A 247 -0.06 -1.49 -7.05
C ALA A 247 1.01 -0.47 -7.47
N PRO A 248 2.12 -0.89 -8.10
CA PRO A 248 3.11 0.05 -8.62
C PRO A 248 2.55 0.83 -9.81
N CYS A 249 3.10 2.03 -10.03
CA CYS A 249 2.95 2.74 -11.30
C CYS A 249 3.41 1.85 -12.48
N SER A 250 2.80 2.04 -13.65
CA SER A 250 3.18 1.32 -14.87
C SER A 250 4.53 1.78 -15.42
N SER A 251 4.93 3.01 -15.09
CA SER A 251 6.00 3.73 -15.79
C SER A 251 7.20 4.06 -14.92
N CYS A 252 7.08 4.02 -13.58
CA CYS A 252 8.18 4.23 -12.66
C CYS A 252 8.17 3.21 -11.52
N SER A 253 9.31 3.07 -10.83
CA SER A 253 9.45 2.15 -9.69
C SER A 253 9.15 2.77 -8.32
N TRP A 254 8.66 4.00 -8.29
CA TRP A 254 8.60 4.82 -7.06
C TRP A 254 7.19 4.98 -6.50
N ALA A 255 6.21 5.21 -7.36
CA ALA A 255 4.85 5.48 -6.95
C ALA A 255 4.01 4.21 -6.84
N PHE A 256 3.20 4.15 -5.79
CA PHE A 256 2.41 2.98 -5.40
C PHE A 256 1.03 3.42 -4.93
N TYR A 257 -0.02 2.71 -5.36
CA TYR A 257 -1.40 3.14 -5.12
C TYR A 257 -2.23 2.02 -4.53
N CYS A 258 -3.12 2.37 -3.58
CA CYS A 258 -4.06 1.42 -2.98
C CYS A 258 -5.28 1.15 -3.86
N SER A 259 -5.52 1.98 -4.88
CA SER A 259 -6.62 1.83 -5.82
C SER A 259 -6.30 2.51 -7.16
N GLU A 260 -7.03 2.10 -8.20
CA GLU A 260 -6.99 2.75 -9.51
C GLU A 260 -7.40 4.22 -9.43
N GLU A 261 -8.35 4.55 -8.56
CA GLU A 261 -8.77 5.94 -8.31
C GLU A 261 -7.62 6.78 -7.75
N CYS A 262 -6.90 6.29 -6.74
CA CYS A 262 -5.70 6.97 -6.24
C CYS A 262 -4.63 7.15 -7.32
N SER A 263 -4.45 6.14 -8.18
CA SER A 263 -3.50 6.24 -9.30
C SER A 263 -3.91 7.34 -10.29
N LYS A 264 -5.20 7.43 -10.65
CA LYS A 264 -5.71 8.44 -11.58
C LYS A 264 -5.62 9.84 -10.98
N THR A 265 -6.05 10.01 -9.74
CA THR A 265 -5.98 11.30 -9.04
C THR A 265 -4.53 11.80 -8.94
N ALA A 266 -3.58 10.95 -8.56
CA ALA A 266 -2.18 11.33 -8.51
C ALA A 266 -1.64 11.71 -9.89
N TRP A 267 -2.01 10.95 -10.92
CA TRP A 267 -1.61 11.22 -12.31
C TRP A 267 -2.07 12.60 -12.79
N GLU A 268 -3.34 12.93 -12.53
CA GLU A 268 -3.93 14.21 -12.92
C GLU A 268 -3.29 15.39 -12.19
N LYS A 269 -3.06 15.25 -10.87
CA LYS A 269 -2.47 16.28 -10.01
C LYS A 269 -1.05 16.65 -10.42
N CYS A 270 -0.10 15.72 -10.28
CA CYS A 270 1.32 16.03 -10.51
C CYS A 270 2.15 14.83 -10.95
N HIS A 271 1.68 13.61 -10.73
CA HIS A 271 2.49 12.42 -10.96
C HIS A 271 2.85 12.24 -12.43
N LYS A 272 2.02 12.68 -13.39
CA LYS A 272 2.36 12.63 -14.83
C LYS A 272 3.73 13.27 -15.13
N THR A 273 4.04 14.37 -14.46
CA THR A 273 5.26 15.16 -14.67
C THR A 273 6.38 14.65 -13.76
N GLU A 274 6.05 14.29 -12.51
CA GLU A 274 7.01 13.67 -11.58
C GLU A 274 7.53 12.33 -12.12
N CYS A 275 6.67 11.48 -12.67
CA CYS A 275 6.98 10.11 -13.10
C CYS A 275 8.21 10.06 -14.02
N ALA A 276 8.32 10.99 -14.97
CA ALA A 276 9.47 11.09 -15.89
C ALA A 276 10.72 11.71 -15.23
N ALA A 277 10.52 12.65 -14.30
CA ALA A 277 11.61 13.32 -13.61
C ALA A 277 12.28 12.43 -12.54
N PHE A 278 11.52 11.50 -11.94
CA PHE A 278 12.02 10.68 -10.82
C PHE A 278 13.17 9.76 -11.21
N ASP A 279 13.06 9.07 -12.34
CA ASP A 279 14.10 8.11 -12.77
C ASP A 279 15.39 8.80 -13.28
N SER A 280 15.30 10.06 -13.72
CA SER A 280 16.43 10.82 -14.28
C SER A 280 17.12 11.74 -13.28
N VAL A 281 16.37 12.41 -12.40
CA VAL A 281 16.89 13.44 -11.48
C VAL A 281 16.92 12.93 -10.04
N LEU A 282 15.82 12.35 -9.56
CA LEU A 282 15.69 11.99 -8.16
C LEU A 282 16.46 10.72 -7.80
N LYS A 283 16.61 9.75 -8.71
CA LYS A 283 17.45 8.57 -8.47
C LYS A 283 18.86 8.93 -7.98
N LYS A 284 19.50 9.90 -8.64
CA LYS A 284 20.85 10.36 -8.28
C LYS A 284 20.87 11.10 -6.93
N LEU A 285 19.88 11.95 -6.67
CA LEU A 285 19.73 12.66 -5.40
C LEU A 285 19.45 11.73 -4.22
N ILE A 286 18.76 10.62 -4.47
CA ILE A 286 18.46 9.58 -3.47
C ILE A 286 19.72 8.78 -3.14
N GLU A 287 20.51 8.44 -4.17
CA GLU A 287 21.83 7.82 -4.03
C GLU A 287 22.79 8.73 -3.24
N ASP A 288 22.79 10.03 -3.51
CA ASP A 288 23.65 11.03 -2.84
C ASP A 288 23.25 11.31 -1.37
N HIS A 289 22.07 10.83 -0.93
CA HIS A 289 21.52 11.11 0.40
C HIS A 289 21.09 9.85 1.19
N ASP A 290 21.79 8.72 1.03
CA ASP A 290 21.52 7.48 1.78
C ASP A 290 20.05 7.00 1.68
N ASN A 291 19.43 7.16 0.52
CA ASN A 291 18.01 6.92 0.28
C ASN A 291 17.03 7.80 1.08
N CYS A 292 17.49 8.93 1.61
CA CYS A 292 16.70 9.86 2.41
C CYS A 292 16.64 11.26 1.75
N LEU A 293 15.57 11.56 1.01
CA LEU A 293 15.39 12.93 0.48
C LEU A 293 14.92 13.89 1.58
N PRO A 294 15.58 15.04 1.82
CA PRO A 294 15.08 16.02 2.76
C PRO A 294 13.64 16.47 2.40
N PRO A 295 12.77 16.75 3.39
CA PRO A 295 11.39 17.18 3.12
C PRO A 295 11.33 18.51 2.36
N SER A 296 12.37 19.34 2.50
CA SER A 296 12.56 20.55 1.71
C SER A 296 12.71 20.28 0.20
N TYR A 297 13.17 19.10 -0.19
CA TYR A 297 13.37 18.72 -1.59
C TYR A 297 12.05 18.29 -2.25
N ILE A 298 11.27 17.46 -1.55
CA ILE A 298 9.91 17.10 -1.98
C ILE A 298 9.05 18.36 -2.07
N TYR A 299 9.13 19.23 -1.05
CA TYR A 299 8.50 20.53 -1.05
C TYR A 299 8.94 21.40 -2.25
N ALA A 300 10.25 21.51 -2.49
CA ALA A 300 10.77 22.31 -3.60
C ALA A 300 10.31 21.79 -4.96
N VAL A 301 10.28 20.47 -5.16
CA VAL A 301 9.76 19.85 -6.38
C VAL A 301 8.27 20.10 -6.51
N GLN A 302 7.46 19.82 -5.49
CA GLN A 302 6.01 20.03 -5.53
C GLN A 302 5.66 21.50 -5.77
N SER A 303 6.26 22.43 -5.04
CA SER A 303 6.05 23.87 -5.22
C SER A 303 6.51 24.38 -6.59
N PHE A 304 7.65 23.87 -7.10
CA PHE A 304 8.10 24.20 -8.46
C PHE A 304 7.09 23.72 -9.50
N MET A 305 6.56 22.51 -9.33
CA MET A 305 5.68 21.87 -10.29
C MET A 305 4.29 22.52 -10.29
N GLU A 306 3.76 22.87 -9.12
CA GLU A 306 2.55 23.69 -8.99
C GLU A 306 2.71 25.05 -9.67
N ALA A 307 3.87 25.70 -9.52
CA ALA A 307 4.15 26.98 -10.17
C ALA A 307 4.24 26.85 -11.70
N VAL A 308 4.83 25.76 -12.20
CA VAL A 308 4.91 25.48 -13.65
C VAL A 308 3.53 25.21 -14.24
N GLU A 309 2.67 24.44 -13.57
CA GLU A 309 1.31 24.18 -14.04
C GLU A 309 0.44 25.45 -14.09
N GLN A 310 0.57 26.32 -13.09
CA GLN A 310 -0.12 27.61 -13.06
C GLN A 310 0.32 28.54 -14.21
N HIS A 311 1.60 28.49 -14.59
CA HIS A 311 2.13 29.28 -15.70
C HIS A 311 1.71 28.75 -17.08
N HIS A 312 1.44 27.45 -17.24
CA HIS A 312 0.95 26.88 -18.50
C HIS A 312 -0.56 27.08 -18.73
N GLN A 313 -1.31 27.49 -17.70
CA GLN A 313 -2.74 27.80 -17.80
C GLN A 313 -3.04 29.29 -18.08
N GLN A 314 -2.01 30.15 -18.15
CA GLN A 314 -2.09 31.56 -18.52
C GLN A 314 -1.62 31.78 -19.96
#